data_AF-X1PYX5-F1
#
_entry.id   AF-X1PYX5-F1
#
_cell.length_a   1.000
_cell.length_b   1.000
_cell.length_c   1.000
_cell.angle_alpha   90.00
_cell.angle_beta   90.00
_cell.angle_gamma   90.00
#
_symmetry.space_group_name_H-M   'P 1'
#
loop_
_entity.id
_entity.type
_entity.pdbx_description
1 polymer ?
#
loop_
_entity_poly.entity_id
_entity_poly.type
_entity_poly.pdbx_seq_one_letter_code
_entity_poly.pdbx_strand_id
1 'polypeptide(L)'
;MPDTCDQQDRFGILFRAPDNNRGYLYGLNCAGQYSLSKWDGQQTTLLAGPTSNSAITSESNKNNRIGVVASGPDYYLYANGEYLDHVQDATFLQPGKIGFFVNAATQNSFTVKYDNLKVWVLEDEFYPTEGSIPRFPRLPLKP
;
A
#
# COMPACT_ATOMS: atom_id res chain seq x y z
N MET A 1 3.19 -10.66 -9.16
CA MET A 1 2.51 -10.19 -10.37
C MET A 1 1.73 -11.37 -10.93
N PRO A 2 0.42 -11.21 -11.11
CA PRO A 2 -0.44 -12.26 -11.63
C PRO A 2 -0.03 -12.75 -13.02
N ASP A 3 -0.38 -13.99 -13.34
CA ASP A 3 -0.10 -14.64 -14.61
C ASP A 3 -0.99 -14.11 -15.74
N THR A 4 -2.29 -14.01 -15.45
CA THR A 4 -3.29 -13.34 -16.29
C THR A 4 -3.64 -12.01 -15.66
N CYS A 5 -3.39 -10.91 -16.38
CA CYS A 5 -3.62 -9.58 -15.83
C CYS A 5 -3.86 -8.50 -16.90
N ASP A 6 -4.95 -7.75 -16.75
CA ASP A 6 -5.15 -6.48 -17.45
C ASP A 6 -4.30 -5.38 -16.81
N GLN A 7 -3.84 -4.42 -17.60
CA GLN A 7 -2.99 -3.31 -17.14
C GLN A 7 -3.59 -2.56 -15.94
N GLN A 8 -4.93 -2.47 -15.87
CA GLN A 8 -5.65 -1.76 -14.82
C GLN A 8 -6.10 -2.64 -13.65
N ASP A 9 -5.90 -3.96 -13.70
CA ASP A 9 -6.19 -4.84 -12.56
C ASP A 9 -5.31 -4.45 -11.38
N ARG A 10 -5.91 -4.32 -10.20
CA ARG A 10 -5.27 -3.79 -8.99
C ARG A 10 -5.28 -4.78 -7.85
N PHE A 11 -4.19 -4.80 -7.10
CA PHE A 11 -4.03 -5.69 -5.97
C PHE A 11 -3.13 -5.07 -4.92
N GLY A 12 -3.40 -5.36 -3.65
CA GLY A 12 -2.56 -4.82 -2.59
C GLY A 12 -3.06 -5.13 -1.19
N ILE A 13 -2.80 -4.18 -0.30
CA ILE A 13 -3.15 -4.26 1.12
C ILE A 13 -4.22 -3.23 1.48
N LEU A 14 -5.16 -3.67 2.30
CA LEU A 14 -6.08 -2.84 3.06
C LEU A 14 -5.44 -2.57 4.43
N PHE A 15 -5.34 -1.33 4.86
CA PHE A 15 -4.78 -0.98 6.17
C PHE A 15 -5.58 0.13 6.87
N ARG A 16 -5.46 0.16 8.21
CA ARG A 16 -6.24 1.03 9.11
C ARG A 16 -7.74 1.01 8.79
N ALA A 17 -8.25 -0.19 8.52
CA ALA A 17 -9.67 -0.38 8.26
C ALA A 17 -10.42 -0.46 9.59
N PRO A 18 -11.28 0.52 9.94
CA PRO A 18 -12.04 0.46 11.19
C PRO A 18 -13.08 -0.68 11.19
N ASP A 19 -13.50 -1.13 10.01
CA ASP A 19 -14.40 -2.25 9.80
C ASP A 19 -14.14 -2.92 8.42
N ASN A 20 -15.05 -3.77 7.94
CA ASN A 20 -14.85 -4.50 6.69
C ASN A 20 -15.16 -3.69 5.42
N ASN A 21 -15.71 -2.47 5.57
CA ASN A 21 -16.25 -1.70 4.45
C ASN A 21 -15.50 -0.39 4.19
N ARG A 22 -14.40 -0.10 4.90
CA ARG A 22 -13.64 1.15 4.70
C ARG A 22 -12.22 1.02 5.22
N GLY A 23 -11.33 1.85 4.69
CA GLY A 23 -9.91 1.88 5.03
C GLY A 23 -9.07 2.45 3.89
N TYR A 24 -7.76 2.28 3.99
CA TYR A 24 -6.84 2.65 2.92
C TYR A 24 -6.44 1.44 2.08
N LEU A 25 -6.42 1.64 0.76
CA LEU A 25 -6.05 0.66 -0.23
C LEU A 25 -4.74 1.10 -0.88
N TYR A 26 -3.63 0.49 -0.44
CA TYR A 26 -2.34 0.66 -1.09
C TYR A 26 -2.01 -0.57 -1.93
N GLY A 27 -1.76 -0.37 -3.21
CA GLY A 27 -1.52 -1.48 -4.11
C GLY A 27 -0.87 -1.10 -5.41
N LEU A 28 -0.64 -2.15 -6.20
CA LEU A 28 -0.03 -2.08 -7.52
C LEU A 28 -1.09 -2.43 -8.56
N ASN A 29 -0.85 -2.01 -9.80
CA ASN A 29 -1.51 -2.58 -10.97
C ASN A 29 -0.54 -3.35 -11.85
N CYS A 30 -1.06 -4.07 -12.84
CA CYS A 30 -0.22 -4.86 -13.74
C CYS A 30 0.52 -4.04 -14.81
N ALA A 31 0.25 -2.74 -14.91
CA ALA A 31 1.10 -1.79 -15.63
C ALA A 31 2.38 -1.39 -14.86
N GLY A 32 2.61 -1.95 -13.67
CA GLY A 32 3.78 -1.62 -12.85
C GLY A 32 3.66 -0.26 -12.16
N GLN A 33 2.44 0.14 -11.81
CA GLN A 33 2.15 1.42 -11.16
C GLN A 33 1.69 1.20 -9.74
N TYR A 34 2.05 2.10 -8.83
CA TYR A 34 1.48 2.13 -7.48
C TYR A 34 0.34 3.14 -7.39
N SER A 35 -0.56 2.91 -6.43
CA SER A 35 -1.59 3.87 -6.04
C SER A 35 -1.96 3.71 -4.58
N LEU A 36 -2.29 4.83 -3.92
CA LEU A 36 -2.93 4.84 -2.61
C LEU A 36 -4.30 5.47 -2.76
N SER A 37 -5.32 4.78 -2.26
CA SER A 37 -6.70 5.29 -2.23
C SER A 37 -7.30 5.14 -0.84
N LYS A 38 -8.26 5.98 -0.52
CA LYS A 38 -9.13 5.87 0.65
C LYS A 38 -10.50 5.39 0.19
N TRP A 39 -11.03 4.35 0.82
CA TRP A 39 -12.40 3.88 0.59
C TRP A 39 -13.23 4.10 1.86
N ASP A 40 -14.36 4.78 1.73
CA ASP A 40 -15.25 5.11 2.85
C ASP A 40 -16.48 4.20 2.97
N GLY A 41 -16.56 3.16 2.13
CA GLY A 41 -17.71 2.26 2.03
C GLY A 41 -18.70 2.61 0.93
N GLN A 42 -18.55 3.78 0.31
CA GLN A 42 -19.36 4.24 -0.81
C GLN A 42 -18.48 4.63 -1.99
N GLN A 43 -17.46 5.44 -1.74
CA GLN A 43 -16.58 6.01 -2.74
C GLN A 43 -15.11 5.72 -2.43
N THR A 44 -14.34 5.57 -3.51
CA THR A 44 -12.88 5.43 -3.44
C THR A 44 -12.25 6.73 -3.91
N THR A 45 -11.56 7.44 -3.01
CA THR A 45 -10.81 8.66 -3.29
C THR A 45 -9.35 8.32 -3.52
N LEU A 46 -8.77 8.80 -4.62
CA LEU A 46 -7.36 8.63 -4.93
C LEU A 46 -6.52 9.64 -4.17
N LEU A 47 -5.58 9.17 -3.35
CA LEU A 47 -4.66 10.01 -2.57
C LEU A 47 -3.31 10.16 -3.28
N ALA A 48 -2.87 9.12 -3.99
CA ALA A 48 -1.68 9.13 -4.84
C ALA A 48 -1.78 8.11 -5.97
N GLY A 49 -1.08 8.37 -7.08
CA GLY A 49 -1.03 7.51 -8.26
C GLY A 49 -2.27 7.58 -9.16
N PRO A 50 -2.45 6.65 -10.13
CA PRO A 50 -1.48 5.63 -10.54
C PRO A 50 -0.16 6.26 -11.03
N THR A 51 0.98 5.74 -10.57
CA THR A 51 2.30 6.25 -10.98
C THR A 51 3.27 5.09 -11.24
N SER A 52 3.89 5.08 -12.41
CA SER A 52 4.89 4.07 -12.78
C SER A 52 6.18 4.25 -11.98
N ASN A 53 6.82 3.14 -11.59
CA ASN A 53 8.12 3.16 -10.92
C ASN A 53 8.94 1.92 -11.30
N SER A 54 10.23 2.09 -11.57
CA SER A 54 11.14 1.01 -11.96
C SER A 54 11.33 -0.04 -10.86
N ALA A 55 11.08 0.29 -9.60
CA ALA A 55 11.08 -0.66 -8.49
C ALA A 55 9.99 -1.72 -8.63
N ILE A 56 8.94 -1.49 -9.43
CA ILE A 56 7.81 -2.41 -9.58
C ILE A 56 7.99 -3.23 -10.86
N THR A 57 8.10 -4.55 -10.72
CA THR A 57 8.12 -5.43 -11.90
C THR A 57 6.71 -5.64 -12.43
N SER A 58 6.50 -5.43 -13.72
CA SER A 58 5.27 -5.77 -14.45
C SER A 58 5.35 -7.12 -15.15
N GLU A 59 6.46 -7.85 -15.00
CA GLU A 59 6.63 -9.17 -15.62
C GLU A 59 5.70 -10.21 -14.97
N SER A 60 4.99 -10.95 -15.81
CA SER A 60 4.12 -12.05 -15.39
C SER A 60 4.88 -13.07 -14.52
N ASN A 61 4.23 -13.57 -13.47
CA ASN A 61 4.78 -14.52 -12.51
C ASN A 61 6.01 -14.05 -11.68
N LYS A 62 6.41 -12.77 -11.76
CA LYS A 62 7.42 -12.21 -10.86
C LYS A 62 6.79 -11.69 -9.57
N ASN A 63 7.52 -11.75 -8.45
CA ASN A 63 7.01 -11.27 -7.17
C ASN A 63 7.21 -9.76 -7.01
N ASN A 64 6.23 -9.10 -6.41
CA ASN A 64 6.38 -7.75 -5.86
C ASN A 64 6.12 -7.80 -4.35
N ARG A 65 6.97 -7.14 -3.57
CA ARG A 65 6.78 -6.91 -2.14
C ARG A 65 6.19 -5.51 -1.93
N ILE A 66 5.01 -5.44 -1.35
CA ILE A 66 4.32 -4.19 -1.04
C ILE A 66 4.59 -3.83 0.42
N GLY A 67 4.96 -2.58 0.70
CA GLY A 67 5.17 -2.09 2.06
C GLY A 67 4.59 -0.71 2.28
N VAL A 68 3.96 -0.50 3.44
CA VAL A 68 3.52 0.82 3.89
C VAL A 68 4.00 1.03 5.32
N VAL A 69 4.53 2.21 5.61
CA VAL A 69 4.66 2.69 6.98
C VAL A 69 3.57 3.72 7.21
N ALA A 70 2.76 3.52 8.24
CA ALA A 70 1.67 4.41 8.58
C ALA A 70 1.87 4.97 9.99
N SER A 71 2.34 6.22 10.09
CA SER A 71 2.64 6.92 11.33
C SER A 71 1.84 8.21 11.41
N GLY A 72 0.94 8.35 12.39
CA GLY A 72 0.02 9.49 12.41
C GLY A 72 -0.71 9.67 11.07
N PRO A 73 -0.74 10.87 10.46
CA PRO A 73 -1.33 11.09 9.14
C PRO A 73 -0.39 10.74 7.97
N ASP A 74 0.86 10.36 8.24
CA ASP A 74 1.89 10.14 7.23
C ASP A 74 1.95 8.67 6.77
N TYR A 75 1.91 8.50 5.45
CA TYR A 75 2.03 7.21 4.77
C TYR A 75 3.25 7.21 3.86
N TYR A 76 4.21 6.34 4.16
CA TYR A 76 5.39 6.12 3.32
C TYR A 76 5.20 4.82 2.53
N LEU A 77 5.20 4.94 1.22
CA LEU A 77 4.90 3.85 0.30
C LEU A 77 6.19 3.21 -0.21
N TYR A 78 6.21 1.87 -0.23
CA TYR A 78 7.34 1.08 -0.68
C TYR A 78 6.91 -0.02 -1.64
N ALA A 79 7.75 -0.32 -2.63
CA ALA A 79 7.68 -1.55 -3.41
C ALA A 79 9.08 -2.15 -3.54
N ASN A 80 9.18 -3.48 -3.42
CA ASN A 80 10.43 -4.24 -3.53
C ASN A 80 11.57 -3.72 -2.64
N GLY A 81 11.22 -3.10 -1.51
CA GLY A 81 12.18 -2.54 -0.55
C GLY A 81 12.62 -1.10 -0.85
N GLU A 82 12.18 -0.53 -1.98
CA GLU A 82 12.48 0.85 -2.37
C GLU A 82 11.36 1.79 -1.95
N TYR A 83 11.74 3.00 -1.52
CA TYR A 83 10.82 4.09 -1.22
C TYR A 83 10.24 4.66 -2.51
N LEU A 84 8.92 4.84 -2.56
CA LEU A 84 8.22 5.36 -3.73
C LEU A 84 7.69 6.78 -3.52
N ASP A 85 6.95 6.98 -2.43
CA ASP A 85 6.21 8.24 -2.22
C ASP A 85 5.84 8.44 -0.74
N HIS A 86 5.49 9.68 -0.41
CA HIS A 86 4.96 10.10 0.88
C HIS A 86 3.62 10.79 0.67
N VAL A 87 2.60 10.29 1.36
CA VAL A 87 1.22 10.76 1.25
C VAL A 87 0.69 11.08 2.64
N GLN A 88 -0.10 12.14 2.75
CA GLN A 88 -0.73 12.53 4.01
C GLN A 88 -2.25 12.45 3.92
N ASP A 89 -2.90 11.75 4.84
CA ASP A 89 -4.36 11.80 5.06
C ASP A 89 -4.67 11.41 6.51
N ALA A 90 -5.66 12.08 7.11
CA ALA A 90 -5.97 11.95 8.54
C ALA A 90 -7.34 11.31 8.82
N THR A 91 -7.93 10.61 7.84
CA THR A 91 -9.29 10.08 7.97
C THR A 91 -9.37 8.87 8.89
N PHE A 92 -8.46 7.90 8.73
CA PHE A 92 -8.37 6.73 9.61
C PHE A 92 -7.03 6.75 10.34
N LEU A 93 -7.01 7.41 11.51
CA LEU A 93 -5.82 7.50 12.37
C LEU A 93 -5.75 6.38 13.40
N GLN A 94 -6.88 5.80 13.76
CA GLN A 94 -6.95 4.76 14.78
C GLN A 94 -6.40 3.42 14.26
N PRO A 95 -5.82 2.58 15.13
CA PRO A 95 -5.53 1.20 14.81
C PRO A 95 -6.76 0.50 14.23
N GLY A 96 -6.56 -0.34 13.23
CA GLY A 96 -7.64 -1.00 12.53
C GLY A 96 -7.18 -2.31 11.90
N LYS A 97 -8.11 -2.95 11.20
CA LYS A 97 -7.85 -4.20 10.49
C LYS A 97 -6.84 -3.99 9.37
N ILE A 98 -6.09 -5.05 9.10
CA ILE A 98 -5.24 -5.20 7.93
C ILE A 98 -5.76 -6.37 7.10
N GLY A 99 -5.67 -6.27 5.78
CA GLY A 99 -6.09 -7.32 4.88
C GLY A 99 -5.51 -7.14 3.49
N PHE A 100 -6.00 -7.96 2.56
CA PHE A 100 -5.66 -7.86 1.16
C PHE A 100 -6.88 -7.39 0.37
N PHE A 101 -6.64 -6.75 -0.78
CA PHE A 101 -7.70 -6.47 -1.73
C PHE A 101 -7.27 -6.87 -3.14
N VAL A 102 -8.25 -7.30 -3.92
CA VAL A 102 -8.12 -7.64 -5.33
C VAL A 102 -9.26 -6.93 -6.07
N ASN A 103 -8.94 -6.22 -7.13
CA ASN A 103 -9.90 -5.46 -7.92
C ASN A 103 -9.61 -5.70 -9.40
N ALA A 104 -10.47 -6.48 -10.06
CA ALA A 104 -10.42 -6.65 -11.51
C ALA A 104 -10.97 -5.40 -12.19
N ALA A 105 -10.29 -4.92 -13.23
CA ALA A 105 -10.74 -3.81 -14.06
C ALA A 105 -11.79 -4.24 -15.10
N THR A 106 -11.86 -5.54 -15.38
CA THR A 106 -12.77 -6.13 -16.36
C THR A 106 -13.58 -7.27 -15.73
N GLN A 107 -14.45 -7.91 -16.51
CA GLN A 107 -15.19 -9.10 -16.07
C GLN A 107 -14.36 -10.39 -16.14
N ASN A 108 -13.11 -10.32 -16.63
CA ASN A 108 -12.23 -11.46 -16.70
C ASN A 108 -11.77 -11.88 -15.31
N SER A 109 -11.56 -13.18 -15.13
CA SER A 109 -11.04 -13.73 -13.88
C SER A 109 -9.65 -13.18 -13.57
N PHE A 110 -9.51 -12.59 -12.39
CA PHE A 110 -8.26 -12.03 -11.91
C PHE A 110 -7.88 -12.68 -10.57
N THR A 111 -6.73 -13.35 -10.52
CA THR A 111 -6.28 -14.08 -9.33
C THR A 111 -4.93 -13.56 -8.86
N VAL A 112 -4.83 -13.27 -7.55
CA VAL A 112 -3.59 -12.80 -6.92
C VAL A 112 -3.23 -13.75 -5.79
N LYS A 113 -1.95 -14.11 -5.69
CA LYS A 113 -1.41 -14.91 -4.59
C LYS A 113 -0.62 -14.00 -3.66
N TYR A 114 -0.92 -14.09 -2.36
CA TYR A 114 -0.23 -13.37 -1.30
C TYR A 114 0.51 -14.35 -0.40
N ASP A 115 1.67 -13.93 0.08
CA ASP A 115 2.47 -14.68 1.05
C ASP A 115 3.26 -13.70 1.94
N ASN A 116 3.75 -14.17 3.09
CA ASN A 116 4.64 -13.45 4.01
C ASN A 116 4.09 -12.10 4.53
N LEU A 117 2.82 -12.06 4.96
CA LEU A 117 2.29 -10.89 5.68
C LEU A 117 3.04 -10.70 7.00
N LYS A 118 3.63 -9.51 7.18
CA LYS A 118 4.31 -9.12 8.41
C LYS A 118 3.83 -7.74 8.82
N VAL A 119 3.55 -7.57 10.10
CA VAL A 119 3.01 -6.34 10.68
C VAL A 119 3.80 -6.02 11.94
N TRP A 120 4.13 -4.74 12.09
CA TRP A 120 4.80 -4.20 13.27
C TRP A 120 4.00 -2.98 13.74
N VAL A 121 3.74 -2.91 15.04
CA VAL A 121 3.16 -1.72 15.68
C VAL A 121 4.32 -0.75 15.93
N LEU A 122 4.19 0.52 15.55
CA LEU A 122 5.29 1.50 15.70
C LEU A 122 5.38 2.08 17.12
N GLU A 123 4.27 2.09 17.83
CA GLU A 123 4.13 2.54 19.21
C GLU A 123 3.63 1.34 20.02
N ASP A 124 4.55 0.54 20.55
CA ASP A 124 4.27 -0.51 21.52
C ASP A 124 5.06 -0.20 22.80
N GLU A 125 4.54 -0.55 23.97
CA GLU A 125 5.24 -0.38 25.26
C GLU A 125 6.57 -1.17 25.32
N PHE A 126 6.78 -2.07 24.35
CA PHE A 126 8.02 -2.81 24.11
C PHE A 126 8.99 -2.14 23.13
N TYR A 127 8.63 -1.02 22.50
CA TYR A 127 9.60 -0.15 21.83
C TYR A 127 10.27 0.73 22.90
N PRO A 128 11.59 0.58 23.15
CA PRO A 128 12.25 1.42 24.12
C PRO A 128 12.08 2.87 23.69
N THR A 129 11.67 3.74 24.63
CA THR A 129 11.63 5.20 24.44
C THR A 129 13.01 5.78 24.09
N GLU A 130 14.07 4.99 24.24
CA GLU A 130 15.46 5.29 23.86
C GLU A 130 15.90 4.66 22.53
N GLY A 131 15.01 3.94 21.83
CA GLY A 131 15.26 3.45 20.48
C GLY A 131 15.39 4.63 19.51
N SER A 132 16.39 4.58 18.61
CA SER A 132 16.50 5.58 17.56
C SER A 132 15.20 5.60 16.76
N ILE A 133 14.54 6.77 16.70
CA ILE A 133 13.39 7.00 15.81
C ILE A 133 13.80 6.46 14.44
N PRO A 134 12.98 5.59 13.81
CA PRO A 134 13.26 5.10 12.47
C PRO A 134 13.61 6.29 11.60
N ARG A 135 14.84 6.35 11.09
CA ARG A 135 15.24 7.40 10.15
C ARG A 135 14.52 7.09 8.84
N PHE A 136 13.32 7.62 8.69
CA PHE A 136 12.65 7.63 7.40
C PHE A 136 13.57 8.34 6.40
N PRO A 137 13.64 7.85 5.14
CA PRO A 137 14.45 8.50 4.13
C PRO A 137 14.15 10.00 4.12
N ARG A 138 15.20 10.83 4.08
CA ARG A 138 15.01 12.27 3.94
C ARG A 138 14.25 12.48 2.63
N LEU A 139 13.08 13.11 2.72
CA LEU A 139 12.29 13.48 1.56
C LEU A 139 13.21 14.14 0.52
N PRO A 140 13.21 13.71 -0.74
CA PRO A 140 13.78 14.57 -1.78
C PRO A 140 13.01 15.89 -1.72
N LEU A 141 13.74 17.00 -1.57
CA LEU A 141 13.15 18.33 -1.74
C LEU A 141 12.56 18.35 -3.15
N LYS A 142 11.23 18.52 -3.26
CA LYS A 142 10.63 18.88 -4.55
C LYS A 142 11.31 20.17 -5.04
N PRO A 143 11.72 20.25 -6.32
CA PRO A 143 12.27 21.47 -6.88
C PRO A 143 11.27 22.63 -6.85
#